data_AF-A0A3R9J9T8-F1
#
_entry.id   AF-A0A3R9J9T8-F1
#
_cell.length_a   1.000
_cell.length_b   1.000
_cell.length_c   1.000
_cell.angle_alpha   90.00
_cell.angle_beta   90.00
_cell.angle_gamma   90.00
#
_symmetry.space_group_name_H-M   'P 1'
#
loop_
_entity.id
_entity.type
_entity.pdbx_description
1 polymer ?
#
loop_
_entity_poly.entity_id
_entity_poly.type
_entity_poly.pdbx_seq_one_letter_code
_entity_poly.pdbx_strand_id
1 'polypeptide(L)'
;MIETEKKEERVLLIGVELQGMDNFDLSMEELASLAKTAGAVVVDSYRQKREKYDSKTFVGSGKLEEIALMVDAEEITTVIVNNRLTPRQNVNLEEILGVKVIDRMQLILDIFAMRARSHEGKLQVHLAQLKYLLPRLVGQGIMLSRQAGGIGSRGPGESQLELNRRSVRNQITDIERQLKVVEKNRATVREKRLESGTFKIGLIGYTNAGKSTIMNTLTSKTQYEADELFATLDATTKSIHLGGNLQVTLTDTVGFIQDLPTELVSSFKSTLEESKHVDLLVHVIDASNPYHEEHEKTVLSIMKDLDMKDIPRLTIYNKADLVEDFTPTQTPYALISAKSEDSREQLQALFLEKIKDIFEPFTLRVPFSKSYKIHDLESVAILEDRDYQEDGELITGYISEKNKWRLEEFYD
;
A
#
# COMPACT_ATOMS: atom_id res chain seq x y z
N MET A 1 16.58 16.27 32.83
CA MET A 1 16.00 15.81 31.57
C MET A 1 15.04 16.88 31.13
N ILE A 2 15.33 17.60 30.05
CA ILE A 2 14.36 18.53 29.48
C ILE A 2 13.42 17.64 28.67
N GLU A 3 12.23 17.40 29.18
CA GLU A 3 11.12 16.85 28.40
C GLU A 3 10.88 17.82 27.25
N THR A 4 11.37 17.49 26.06
CA THR A 4 10.92 18.13 24.83
C THR A 4 9.45 17.71 24.67
N GLU A 5 8.53 18.54 25.15
CA GLU A 5 7.14 18.51 24.69
C GLU A 5 7.18 18.45 23.17
N LYS A 6 6.70 17.34 22.59
CA LYS A 6 6.46 17.27 21.16
C LYS A 6 5.41 18.33 20.86
N LYS A 7 5.84 19.53 20.42
CA LYS A 7 4.93 20.50 19.82
C LYS A 7 4.20 19.79 18.69
N GLU A 8 2.88 19.68 18.81
CA GLU A 8 2.04 19.17 17.74
C GLU A 8 2.24 20.04 16.49
N GLU A 9 2.55 19.42 15.35
CA GLU A 9 2.77 20.13 14.10
C GLU A 9 1.41 20.63 13.58
N ARG A 10 1.19 21.94 13.66
CA ARG A 10 -0.06 22.60 13.24
C ARG A 10 0.03 22.88 11.75
N VAL A 11 -0.94 22.37 10.99
CA VAL A 11 -0.87 22.39 9.53
C VAL A 11 -2.06 23.04 8.85
N LEU A 12 -1.76 23.78 7.79
CA LEU A 12 -2.74 24.30 6.84
C LEU A 12 -2.64 23.51 5.54
N LEU A 13 -3.79 23.03 5.07
CA LEU A 13 -3.87 22.32 3.80
C LEU A 13 -4.16 23.30 2.67
N ILE A 14 -3.51 23.14 1.51
CA ILE A 14 -3.77 23.97 0.33
C ILE A 14 -4.05 23.06 -0.86
N GLY A 15 -5.18 23.31 -1.53
CA GLY A 15 -5.54 22.69 -2.80
C GLY A 15 -5.89 23.73 -3.86
N VAL A 16 -5.43 23.51 -5.08
CA VAL A 16 -5.85 24.27 -6.26
C VAL A 16 -6.62 23.36 -7.19
N GLU A 17 -7.90 23.65 -7.36
CA GLU A 17 -8.80 22.90 -8.24
C GLU A 17 -8.68 23.48 -9.66
N LEU A 18 -8.20 22.67 -10.60
CA LEU A 18 -8.18 23.02 -12.01
C LEU A 18 -9.50 22.70 -12.70
N GLN A 19 -9.81 23.38 -13.80
CA GLN A 19 -10.98 23.04 -14.62
C GLN A 19 -10.90 21.59 -15.14
N GLY A 20 -11.98 20.83 -14.94
CA GLY A 20 -12.06 19.43 -15.35
C GLY A 20 -11.34 18.44 -14.43
N MET A 21 -10.96 18.88 -13.22
CA MET A 21 -10.39 17.99 -12.21
C MET A 21 -11.52 17.28 -11.47
N ASP A 22 -11.69 16.00 -11.76
CA ASP A 22 -12.62 15.15 -11.00
C ASP A 22 -12.04 14.84 -9.61
N ASN A 23 -12.90 14.57 -8.63
CA ASN A 23 -12.53 14.09 -7.30
C ASN A 23 -11.62 15.03 -6.46
N PHE A 24 -11.62 16.34 -6.71
CA PHE A 24 -10.82 17.29 -5.93
C PHE A 24 -11.17 17.27 -4.43
N ASP A 25 -12.45 17.19 -4.09
CA ASP A 25 -12.91 17.13 -2.70
C ASP A 25 -12.38 15.88 -1.98
N LEU A 26 -12.50 14.71 -2.63
CA LEU A 26 -11.95 13.45 -2.14
C LEU A 26 -10.43 13.55 -1.93
N SER A 27 -9.70 14.15 -2.87
CA SER A 27 -8.26 14.35 -2.76
C SER A 27 -7.87 15.22 -1.56
N MET A 28 -8.67 16.25 -1.24
CA MET A 28 -8.47 17.10 -0.06
C MET A 28 -8.81 16.40 1.27
N GLU A 29 -9.88 15.61 1.30
CA GLU A 29 -10.23 14.78 2.48
C GLU A 29 -9.15 13.75 2.77
N GLU A 30 -8.61 13.15 1.71
CA GLU A 30 -7.50 12.23 1.80
C GLU A 30 -6.22 12.92 2.26
N LEU A 31 -5.91 14.13 1.77
CA LEU A 31 -4.78 14.93 2.25
C LEU A 31 -4.89 15.21 3.75
N ALA A 32 -6.08 15.54 4.24
CA ALA A 32 -6.32 15.74 5.67
C ALA A 32 -6.09 14.45 6.47
N SER A 33 -6.52 13.31 5.92
CA SER A 33 -6.30 11.99 6.53
C SER A 33 -4.82 11.60 6.55
N LEU A 34 -4.06 11.94 5.50
CA LEU A 34 -2.60 11.77 5.47
C LEU A 34 -1.91 12.63 6.53
N ALA A 35 -2.30 13.91 6.65
CA ALA A 35 -1.73 14.82 7.63
C ALA A 35 -1.97 14.30 9.07
N LYS A 36 -3.19 13.86 9.38
CA LYS A 36 -3.52 13.22 10.66
C LYS A 36 -2.68 11.96 10.90
N THR A 37 -2.52 11.12 9.88
CA THR A 37 -1.70 9.90 9.95
C THR A 37 -0.22 10.19 10.24
N ALA A 38 0.30 11.33 9.79
CA ALA A 38 1.66 11.79 10.10
C ALA A 38 1.78 12.39 11.53
N GLY A 39 0.67 12.52 12.26
CA GLY A 39 0.61 13.12 13.59
C GLY A 39 0.45 14.65 13.58
N ALA A 40 0.06 15.24 12.44
CA ALA A 40 -0.18 16.67 12.33
C ALA A 40 -1.63 17.03 12.70
N VAL A 41 -1.81 18.21 13.29
CA VAL A 41 -3.11 18.79 13.61
C VAL A 41 -3.51 19.73 12.48
N VAL A 42 -4.50 19.31 11.68
CA VAL A 42 -5.06 20.13 10.61
C VAL A 42 -5.88 21.25 11.24
N VAL A 43 -5.41 22.48 11.12
CA VAL A 43 -6.08 23.67 11.68
C VAL A 43 -7.17 24.15 10.74
N ASP A 44 -6.84 24.30 9.45
CA ASP A 44 -7.78 24.69 8.41
C ASP A 44 -7.37 24.10 7.03
N SER A 45 -8.24 24.25 6.04
CA SER A 45 -7.98 23.88 4.66
C SER A 45 -8.37 25.00 3.69
N TYR A 46 -7.50 25.26 2.74
CA TYR A 46 -7.61 26.32 1.76
C TYR A 46 -7.82 25.78 0.35
N ARG A 47 -8.84 26.29 -0.34
CA ARG A 47 -9.20 25.85 -1.70
C ARG A 47 -9.25 27.02 -2.67
N GLN A 48 -8.63 26.89 -3.84
CA GLN A 48 -8.70 27.90 -4.90
C GLN A 48 -9.02 27.27 -6.25
N LYS A 49 -10.09 27.73 -6.91
CA LYS A 49 -10.38 27.35 -8.30
C LYS A 49 -9.56 28.18 -9.28
N ARG A 50 -8.90 27.54 -10.26
CA ARG A 50 -8.11 28.21 -11.31
C ARG A 50 -8.16 27.46 -12.63
N GLU A 51 -7.85 28.14 -13.73
CA GLU A 51 -7.63 27.45 -15.01
C GLU A 51 -6.26 26.76 -15.08
N LYS A 52 -5.24 27.39 -14.48
CA LYS A 52 -3.86 26.89 -14.43
C LYS A 52 -3.21 27.27 -13.11
N TYR A 53 -2.30 26.41 -12.65
CA TYR A 53 -1.43 26.69 -11.51
C TYR A 53 -0.59 27.95 -11.76
N ASP A 54 -0.32 28.70 -10.70
CA ASP A 54 0.65 29.78 -10.78
C ASP A 54 2.07 29.21 -10.91
N SER A 55 2.80 29.66 -11.94
CA SER A 55 4.15 29.15 -12.23
C SER A 55 5.17 29.47 -11.14
N LYS A 56 4.95 30.50 -10.32
CA LYS A 56 5.87 30.91 -9.26
C LYS A 56 5.46 30.35 -7.90
N THR A 57 4.18 30.34 -7.57
CA THR A 57 3.71 30.12 -6.19
C THR A 57 2.61 29.08 -6.09
N PHE A 58 2.23 28.41 -7.19
CA PHE A 58 1.14 27.43 -7.27
C PHE A 58 -0.26 28.05 -7.07
N VAL A 59 -0.44 28.85 -6.03
CA VAL A 59 -1.62 29.69 -5.73
C VAL A 59 -1.49 31.10 -6.31
N GLY A 60 -2.59 31.86 -6.35
CA GLY A 60 -2.55 33.27 -6.79
C GLY A 60 -1.96 34.21 -5.75
N SER A 61 -1.34 35.33 -6.18
CA SER A 61 -0.68 36.30 -5.29
C SER A 61 -1.58 36.86 -4.19
N GLY A 62 -2.79 37.32 -4.52
CA GLY A 62 -3.73 37.81 -3.49
C GLY A 62 -4.15 36.72 -2.51
N LYS A 63 -4.17 35.46 -2.97
CA LYS A 63 -4.48 34.32 -2.11
C LYS A 63 -3.33 33.93 -1.20
N LEU A 64 -2.12 34.08 -1.70
CA LEU A 64 -0.91 33.84 -0.93
C LEU A 64 -0.78 34.84 0.23
N GLU A 65 -1.20 36.09 0.03
CA GLU A 65 -1.26 37.09 1.11
C GLU A 65 -2.28 36.71 2.19
N GLU A 66 -3.48 36.26 1.80
CA GLU A 66 -4.47 35.74 2.75
C GLU A 66 -3.94 34.54 3.55
N ILE A 67 -3.25 33.61 2.87
CA ILE A 67 -2.66 32.43 3.49
C ILE A 67 -1.54 32.83 4.46
N ALA A 68 -0.68 33.78 4.10
CA ALA A 68 0.38 34.26 4.99
C ALA A 68 -0.19 34.85 6.28
N LEU A 69 -1.25 35.66 6.18
CA LEU A 69 -1.93 36.23 7.35
C LEU A 69 -2.53 35.14 8.26
N MET A 70 -3.11 34.10 7.66
CA MET A 70 -3.65 32.96 8.41
C MET A 70 -2.55 32.16 9.09
N VAL A 71 -1.42 31.92 8.40
CA VAL A 71 -0.26 31.22 8.96
C VAL A 71 0.25 31.90 10.23
N ASP A 72 0.36 33.23 10.18
CA ASP A 72 0.78 34.03 11.34
C ASP A 72 -0.29 34.06 12.44
N ALA A 73 -1.56 34.24 12.08
CA ALA A 73 -2.65 34.38 13.06
C ALA A 73 -2.96 33.09 13.83
N GLU A 74 -2.85 31.93 13.17
CA GLU A 74 -3.18 30.63 13.75
C GLU A 74 -1.97 29.82 14.22
N GLU A 75 -0.78 30.43 14.18
CA GLU A 75 0.50 29.81 14.55
C GLU A 75 0.74 28.49 13.81
N ILE A 76 0.49 28.48 12.49
CA ILE A 76 0.71 27.31 11.64
C ILE A 76 2.21 27.09 11.49
N THR A 77 2.68 25.86 11.69
CA THR A 77 4.11 25.51 11.61
C THR A 77 4.51 24.95 10.25
N THR A 78 3.56 24.31 9.55
CA THR A 78 3.82 23.66 8.27
C THR A 78 2.62 23.81 7.34
N VAL A 79 2.88 24.07 6.07
CA VAL A 79 1.85 24.15 5.02
C VAL A 79 1.97 22.93 4.11
N ILE A 80 0.86 22.24 3.88
CA ILE A 80 0.79 21.02 3.07
C ILE A 80 0.01 21.30 1.80
N VAL A 81 0.66 21.13 0.65
CA VAL A 81 0.03 21.33 -0.67
C VAL A 81 -0.38 20.00 -1.29
N ASN A 82 -1.63 19.91 -1.77
CA ASN A 82 -2.20 18.67 -2.29
C ASN A 82 -1.47 18.13 -3.54
N ASN A 83 -0.99 19.02 -4.41
CA ASN A 83 -0.31 18.61 -5.64
C ASN A 83 1.20 18.76 -5.53
N ARG A 84 1.92 18.00 -6.36
CA ARG A 84 3.39 18.07 -6.45
C ARG A 84 3.84 19.49 -6.78
N LEU A 85 4.70 20.05 -5.95
CA LEU A 85 5.30 21.35 -6.18
C LEU A 85 6.57 21.21 -7.01
N THR A 86 6.82 22.14 -7.92
CA THR A 86 8.17 22.28 -8.51
C THR A 86 9.16 22.79 -7.44
N PRO A 87 10.48 22.51 -7.58
CA PRO A 87 11.48 23.04 -6.65
C PRO A 87 11.40 24.56 -6.47
N ARG A 88 11.12 25.29 -7.55
CA ARG A 88 11.00 26.75 -7.53
C ARG A 88 9.75 27.22 -6.79
N GLN A 89 8.61 26.57 -6.99
CA GLN A 89 7.38 26.89 -6.27
C GLN A 89 7.55 26.66 -4.77
N ASN A 90 8.19 25.56 -4.39
CA ASN A 90 8.42 25.21 -3.00
C ASN A 90 9.28 26.27 -2.29
N VAL A 91 10.42 26.66 -2.87
CA VAL A 91 11.27 27.74 -2.30
C VAL A 91 10.52 29.06 -2.19
N ASN A 92 9.79 29.48 -3.24
CA ASN A 92 9.06 30.74 -3.20
C ASN A 92 7.95 30.73 -2.13
N LEU A 93 7.27 29.59 -1.94
CA LEU A 93 6.25 29.46 -0.91
C LEU A 93 6.86 29.51 0.49
N GLU A 94 7.97 28.83 0.73
CA GLU A 94 8.69 28.88 2.02
C GLU A 94 9.19 30.30 2.34
N GLU A 95 9.75 30.99 1.35
CA GLU A 95 10.23 32.37 1.52
C GLU A 95 9.11 33.36 1.85
N ILE A 96 7.92 33.19 1.26
CA ILE A 96 6.78 34.10 1.44
C ILE A 96 6.01 33.78 2.72
N LEU A 97 5.82 32.50 3.04
CA LEU A 97 5.03 32.05 4.20
C LEU A 97 5.86 31.97 5.49
N GLY A 98 7.19 31.96 5.40
CA GLY A 98 8.07 31.89 6.58
C GLY A 98 8.04 30.55 7.33
N VAL A 99 7.35 29.56 6.80
CA VAL A 99 7.14 28.23 7.41
C VAL A 99 7.51 27.11 6.44
N LYS A 100 7.67 25.89 6.97
CA LYS A 100 7.98 24.71 6.15
C LYS A 100 6.85 24.42 5.18
N VAL A 101 7.16 24.20 3.90
CA VAL A 101 6.16 23.86 2.88
C VAL A 101 6.46 22.49 2.31
N ILE A 102 5.54 21.54 2.50
CA ILE A 102 5.65 20.20 1.94
C ILE A 102 4.53 19.96 0.94
N ASP A 103 4.78 19.11 -0.06
CA ASP A 103 3.72 18.63 -0.94
C ASP A 103 3.23 17.24 -0.49
N ARG A 104 2.12 16.79 -1.08
CA ARG A 104 1.51 15.48 -0.83
C ARG A 104 2.50 14.33 -1.00
N MET A 105 3.42 14.43 -1.95
CA MET A 105 4.41 13.38 -2.20
C MET A 105 5.40 13.26 -1.04
N GLN A 106 5.89 14.39 -0.53
CA GLN A 106 6.74 14.42 0.66
C GLN A 106 6.00 13.92 1.91
N LEU A 107 4.74 14.31 2.10
CA LEU A 107 3.92 13.82 3.21
C LEU A 107 3.78 12.28 3.18
N ILE A 108 3.50 11.71 2.02
CA ILE A 108 3.42 10.25 1.86
C ILE A 108 4.76 9.58 2.18
N LEU A 109 5.88 10.14 1.71
CA LEU A 109 7.22 9.62 2.01
C LEU A 109 7.54 9.67 3.51
N ASP A 110 7.13 10.73 4.21
CA ASP A 110 7.34 10.88 5.65
C ASP A 110 6.51 9.85 6.44
N ILE A 111 5.25 9.63 6.04
CA ILE A 111 4.41 8.56 6.62
C ILE A 111 5.08 7.20 6.38
N PHE A 112 5.60 6.94 5.18
CA PHE A 112 6.28 5.68 4.90
C PHE A 112 7.53 5.50 5.74
N ALA A 113 8.30 6.57 5.97
CA ALA A 113 9.49 6.53 6.81
C ALA A 113 9.12 6.19 8.27
N MET A 114 7.98 6.69 8.76
CA MET A 114 7.45 6.34 10.08
C MET A 114 6.97 4.88 10.16
N ARG A 115 6.45 4.32 9.06
CA ARG A 115 5.87 2.96 9.02
C ARG A 115 6.87 1.87 8.63
N ALA A 116 7.98 2.21 7.97
CA ALA A 116 8.99 1.27 7.51
C ALA A 116 9.71 0.59 8.69
N ARG A 117 9.39 -0.68 8.92
CA ARG A 117 10.02 -1.48 9.99
C ARG A 117 11.13 -2.36 9.45
N SER A 118 10.90 -2.98 8.29
CA SER A 118 11.89 -3.85 7.65
C SER A 118 13.11 -3.08 7.15
N HIS A 119 14.25 -3.76 7.03
CA HIS A 119 15.45 -3.16 6.46
C HIS A 119 15.25 -2.79 4.98
N GLU A 120 14.57 -3.65 4.22
CA GLU A 120 14.21 -3.40 2.82
C GLU A 120 13.32 -2.16 2.67
N GLY A 121 12.22 -2.10 3.44
CA GLY A 121 11.30 -0.96 3.42
C GLY A 121 12.00 0.35 3.79
N LYS A 122 12.89 0.34 4.78
CA LYS A 122 13.70 1.53 5.14
C LYS A 122 14.60 1.97 3.98
N LEU A 123 15.25 1.03 3.28
CA LEU A 123 16.07 1.34 2.11
C LEU A 123 15.22 1.88 0.94
N GLN A 124 14.06 1.30 0.67
CA GLN A 124 13.14 1.75 -0.39
C GLN A 124 12.62 3.16 -0.13
N VAL A 125 12.17 3.45 1.10
CA VAL A 125 11.70 4.79 1.48
C VAL A 125 12.83 5.80 1.39
N HIS A 126 14.00 5.46 1.91
CA HIS A 126 15.14 6.37 1.87
C HIS A 126 15.60 6.65 0.43
N LEU A 127 15.60 5.64 -0.44
CA LEU A 127 15.86 5.82 -1.87
C LEU A 127 14.87 6.80 -2.50
N ALA A 128 13.58 6.64 -2.20
CA ALA A 128 12.54 7.52 -2.73
C ALA A 128 12.68 8.97 -2.21
N GLN A 129 13.00 9.15 -0.92
CA GLN A 129 13.30 10.46 -0.34
C GLN A 129 14.52 11.14 -1.00
N LEU A 130 15.61 10.41 -1.23
CA LEU A 130 16.78 10.96 -1.90
C LEU A 130 16.50 11.33 -3.36
N LYS A 131 15.73 10.49 -4.09
CA LYS A 131 15.32 10.77 -5.47
C LYS A 131 14.44 12.02 -5.56
N TYR A 132 13.56 12.23 -4.58
CA TYR A 132 12.74 13.44 -4.47
C TYR A 132 13.56 14.69 -4.10
N LEU A 133 14.51 14.55 -3.18
CA LEU A 133 15.35 15.65 -2.70
C LEU A 133 16.36 16.12 -3.75
N LEU A 134 16.94 15.20 -4.52
CA LEU A 134 18.00 15.48 -5.49
C LEU A 134 17.70 16.65 -6.46
N PRO A 135 16.54 16.72 -7.14
CA PRO A 135 16.22 17.86 -8.00
C PRO A 135 15.96 19.16 -7.23
N ARG A 136 15.65 19.10 -5.93
CA ARG A 136 15.33 20.26 -5.08
C ARG A 136 16.56 20.94 -4.49
N LEU A 137 17.69 20.23 -4.35
CA LEU A 137 18.97 20.78 -3.86
C LEU A 137 19.55 21.90 -4.74
N VAL A 138 19.16 21.96 -6.02
CA VAL A 138 19.63 22.97 -6.97
C VAL A 138 19.14 24.38 -6.60
N GLY A 139 17.95 24.50 -5.98
CA GLY A 139 17.33 25.79 -5.64
C GLY A 139 17.87 26.44 -4.35
N GLN A 140 18.33 25.65 -3.38
CA GLN A 140 18.84 26.13 -2.09
C GLN A 140 20.22 26.81 -2.18
N GLY A 141 20.88 26.72 -3.34
CA GLY A 141 22.22 27.24 -3.58
C GLY A 141 22.37 28.76 -3.54
N ILE A 142 21.29 29.51 -3.70
CA ILE A 142 21.34 30.97 -3.73
C ILE A 142 21.56 31.54 -2.32
N MET A 143 21.06 30.88 -1.27
CA MET A 143 21.24 31.28 0.14
C MET A 143 22.66 30.93 0.65
N LEU A 144 23.16 29.72 0.36
CA LEU A 144 24.50 29.27 0.76
C LEU A 144 25.63 30.04 0.06
N SER A 145 25.41 30.44 -1.20
CA SER A 145 26.34 31.27 -1.99
C SER A 145 26.50 32.68 -1.42
N ARG A 146 25.41 33.28 -0.90
CA ARG A 146 25.43 34.65 -0.34
C ARG A 146 26.10 34.72 1.03
N GLN A 147 25.98 33.69 1.85
CA GLN A 147 26.63 33.64 3.17
C GLN A 147 28.14 33.31 3.07
N ALA A 148 28.59 32.77 1.93
CA ALA A 148 29.98 32.44 1.65
C ALA A 148 30.83 33.61 1.09
N GLY A 149 30.29 34.85 1.07
CA GLY A 149 31.08 36.06 0.83
C GLY A 149 31.56 36.23 -0.61
N GLY A 150 31.19 37.36 -1.23
CA GLY A 150 31.70 37.75 -2.53
C GLY A 150 33.23 37.87 -2.57
N ILE A 151 33.78 37.60 -3.76
CA ILE A 151 35.17 37.85 -4.20
C ILE A 151 36.20 36.87 -3.60
N GLY A 152 36.45 35.74 -4.28
CA GLY A 152 37.67 34.98 -3.96
C GLY A 152 37.91 33.59 -4.56
N SER A 153 36.91 32.79 -4.95
CA SER A 153 37.18 31.40 -5.37
C SER A 153 37.43 31.26 -6.88
N ARG A 154 38.48 31.89 -7.39
CA ARG A 154 39.07 31.52 -8.71
C ARG A 154 40.05 30.36 -8.53
N GLY A 155 39.51 29.22 -8.09
CA GLY A 155 40.19 27.92 -8.14
C GLY A 155 39.24 26.88 -8.73
N PRO A 156 39.75 25.80 -9.36
CA PRO A 156 38.94 24.73 -9.95
C PRO A 156 38.33 23.81 -8.87
N GLY A 157 37.81 24.38 -7.79
CA GLY A 157 37.16 23.67 -6.69
C GLY A 157 35.68 23.47 -6.99
N GLU A 158 35.23 22.23 -6.90
CA GLU A 158 33.83 21.83 -7.02
C GLU A 158 32.97 22.64 -6.03
N SER A 159 31.86 23.23 -6.49
CA SER A 159 30.98 24.02 -5.61
C SER A 159 30.40 23.14 -4.49
N GLN A 160 30.17 23.69 -3.29
CA GLN A 160 29.57 22.95 -2.16
C GLN A 160 28.24 22.26 -2.53
N LEU A 161 27.47 22.86 -3.45
CA LEU A 161 26.23 22.29 -3.98
C LEU A 161 26.49 21.06 -4.84
N GLU A 162 27.53 21.12 -5.66
CA GLU A 162 27.93 19.99 -6.50
C GLU A 162 28.47 18.84 -5.63
N LEU A 163 29.26 19.14 -4.59
CA LEU A 163 29.69 18.16 -3.60
C LEU A 163 28.51 17.49 -2.88
N ASN A 164 27.52 18.27 -2.42
CA ASN A 164 26.30 17.73 -1.82
C ASN A 164 25.51 16.86 -2.80
N ARG A 165 25.37 17.31 -4.05
CA ARG A 165 24.68 16.56 -5.11
C ARG A 165 25.38 15.24 -5.41
N ARG A 166 26.71 15.26 -5.49
CA ARG A 166 27.54 14.06 -5.70
C ARG A 166 27.39 13.09 -4.52
N SER A 167 27.38 13.60 -3.30
CA SER A 167 27.12 12.81 -2.09
C SER A 167 25.76 12.10 -2.16
N VAL A 168 24.69 12.82 -2.47
CA VAL A 168 23.33 12.24 -2.60
C VAL A 168 23.27 11.21 -3.73
N ARG A 169 23.92 11.45 -4.88
CA ARG A 169 23.99 10.47 -5.97
C ARG A 169 24.75 9.20 -5.58
N ASN A 170 25.84 9.32 -4.83
CA ASN A 170 26.57 8.18 -4.31
C ASN A 170 25.69 7.38 -3.35
N GLN A 171 24.98 8.03 -2.43
CA GLN A 171 24.03 7.38 -1.52
C GLN A 171 22.92 6.63 -2.27
N ILE A 172 22.35 7.25 -3.32
CA ILE A 172 21.37 6.59 -4.21
C ILE A 172 21.97 5.32 -4.81
N THR A 173 23.18 5.41 -5.36
CA THR A 173 23.86 4.28 -6.00
C THR A 173 24.15 3.15 -5.00
N ASP A 174 24.55 3.49 -3.79
CA ASP A 174 24.83 2.53 -2.72
C ASP A 174 23.56 1.83 -2.24
N ILE A 175 22.46 2.58 -2.04
CA ILE A 175 21.17 2.01 -1.65
C ILE A 175 20.61 1.11 -2.77
N GLU A 176 20.69 1.54 -4.04
CA GLU A 176 20.27 0.71 -5.18
C GLU A 176 21.08 -0.60 -5.26
N ARG A 177 22.38 -0.56 -4.94
CA ARG A 177 23.20 -1.77 -4.86
C ARG A 177 22.75 -2.68 -3.71
N GLN A 178 22.45 -2.14 -2.54
CA GLN A 178 21.96 -2.92 -1.40
C GLN A 178 20.60 -3.56 -1.71
N LEU A 179 19.68 -2.81 -2.33
CA LEU A 179 18.37 -3.33 -2.72
C LEU A 179 18.48 -4.50 -3.71
N LYS A 180 19.40 -4.45 -4.68
CA LYS A 180 19.65 -5.58 -5.60
C LYS A 180 20.07 -6.87 -4.88
N VAL A 181 20.83 -6.76 -3.78
CA VAL A 181 21.21 -7.92 -2.97
C VAL A 181 20.01 -8.49 -2.22
N VAL A 182 19.18 -7.61 -1.64
CA VAL A 182 17.95 -8.01 -0.95
C VAL A 182 16.97 -8.68 -1.92
N GLU A 183 16.79 -8.12 -3.11
CA GLU A 183 15.94 -8.66 -4.16
C GLU A 183 16.38 -10.08 -4.59
N LYS A 184 17.68 -10.32 -4.72
CA LYS A 184 18.22 -11.65 -5.01
C LYS A 184 17.88 -12.66 -3.91
N ASN A 185 18.04 -12.29 -2.65
CA ASN A 185 17.68 -13.15 -1.52
C ASN A 185 16.18 -13.46 -1.50
N ARG A 186 15.35 -12.45 -1.80
CA ARG A 186 13.90 -12.58 -1.86
C ARG A 186 13.46 -13.48 -3.02
N ALA A 187 14.12 -13.39 -4.17
CA ALA A 187 13.87 -14.29 -5.30
C ALA A 187 14.09 -15.77 -4.93
N THR A 188 15.14 -16.08 -4.15
CA THR A 188 15.39 -17.45 -3.67
C THR A 188 14.32 -17.92 -2.66
N VAL A 189 13.86 -17.06 -1.76
CA VAL A 189 12.75 -17.39 -0.84
C VAL A 189 11.44 -17.57 -1.63
N ARG A 190 11.23 -16.74 -2.65
CA ARG A 190 10.06 -16.81 -3.54
C ARG A 190 10.05 -18.11 -4.35
N GLU A 191 11.19 -18.54 -4.88
CA GLU A 191 11.33 -19.80 -5.63
C GLU A 191 10.90 -20.99 -4.76
N LYS A 192 11.42 -21.09 -3.53
CA LYS A 192 10.97 -22.11 -2.55
C LYS A 192 9.46 -22.04 -2.26
N ARG A 193 8.88 -20.84 -2.23
CA ARG A 193 7.42 -20.67 -2.05
C ARG A 193 6.63 -21.04 -3.30
N LEU A 194 7.15 -20.82 -4.50
CA LEU A 194 6.55 -21.25 -5.77
C LEU A 194 6.54 -22.78 -5.86
N GLU A 195 7.59 -23.43 -5.35
CA GLU A 195 7.69 -24.88 -5.27
C GLU A 195 6.79 -25.51 -4.19
N SER A 196 6.39 -24.74 -3.16
CA SER A 196 5.72 -25.28 -1.97
C SER A 196 4.31 -25.87 -2.17
N GLY A 197 3.77 -25.91 -3.39
CA GLY A 197 2.44 -26.45 -3.72
C GLY A 197 1.26 -25.81 -2.97
N THR A 198 1.52 -24.84 -2.09
CA THR A 198 0.54 -24.22 -1.20
C THR A 198 -0.20 -23.11 -1.94
N PHE A 199 -1.52 -23.05 -1.76
CA PHE A 199 -2.37 -22.06 -2.42
C PHE A 199 -2.16 -20.66 -1.82
N LYS A 200 -2.05 -19.64 -2.67
CA LYS A 200 -1.66 -18.28 -2.27
C LYS A 200 -2.79 -17.28 -2.51
N ILE A 201 -3.13 -16.53 -1.46
CA ILE A 201 -4.14 -15.50 -1.47
C ILE A 201 -3.47 -14.14 -1.20
N GLY A 202 -3.71 -13.15 -2.05
CA GLY A 202 -3.23 -11.78 -1.89
C GLY A 202 -4.37 -10.81 -1.59
N LEU A 203 -4.26 -10.04 -0.52
CA LEU A 203 -5.21 -8.97 -0.21
C LEU A 203 -4.78 -7.69 -0.92
N ILE A 204 -5.68 -7.07 -1.69
CA ILE A 204 -5.46 -5.79 -2.37
C ILE A 204 -6.63 -4.85 -2.11
N GLY A 205 -6.40 -3.54 -2.23
CA GLY A 205 -7.44 -2.54 -2.02
C GLY A 205 -6.89 -1.22 -1.53
N TYR A 206 -7.77 -0.24 -1.44
CA TYR A 206 -7.43 1.10 -0.98
C TYR A 206 -6.91 1.09 0.46
N THR A 207 -6.13 2.11 0.84
CA THR A 207 -5.77 2.34 2.25
C THR A 207 -7.04 2.43 3.10
N ASN A 208 -6.97 1.93 4.33
CA ASN A 208 -8.10 1.86 5.27
C ASN A 208 -9.34 1.02 4.83
N ALA A 209 -9.25 0.22 3.76
CA ALA A 209 -10.32 -0.72 3.39
C ALA A 209 -10.51 -1.88 4.40
N GLY A 210 -9.59 -2.05 5.35
CA GLY A 210 -9.62 -3.14 6.34
C GLY A 210 -8.94 -4.44 5.91
N LYS A 211 -7.94 -4.37 5.00
CA LYS A 211 -7.11 -5.53 4.62
C LYS A 211 -6.41 -6.16 5.82
N SER A 212 -5.74 -5.35 6.64
CA SER A 212 -5.04 -5.83 7.83
C SER A 212 -6.02 -6.36 8.89
N THR A 213 -7.24 -5.81 8.96
CA THR A 213 -8.34 -6.36 9.78
C THR A 213 -8.68 -7.78 9.34
N ILE A 214 -8.95 -8.00 8.05
CA ILE A 214 -9.24 -9.33 7.49
C ILE A 214 -8.08 -10.31 7.77
N MET A 215 -6.83 -9.86 7.60
CA MET A 215 -5.67 -10.68 7.92
C MET A 215 -5.59 -11.04 9.42
N ASN A 216 -5.90 -10.11 10.32
CA ASN A 216 -5.97 -10.35 11.76
C ASN A 216 -7.12 -11.26 12.15
N THR A 217 -8.28 -11.13 11.52
CA THR A 217 -9.43 -12.01 11.78
C THR A 217 -9.12 -13.45 11.38
N LEU A 218 -8.42 -13.64 10.25
CA LEU A 218 -8.04 -14.96 9.75
C LEU A 218 -6.78 -15.54 10.41
N THR A 219 -5.97 -14.72 11.10
CA THR A 219 -4.71 -15.15 11.72
C THR A 219 -4.74 -14.85 13.21
N SER A 220 -4.45 -15.84 14.07
CA SER A 220 -4.48 -15.67 15.53
C SER A 220 -3.41 -14.72 16.13
N LYS A 221 -2.89 -13.75 15.37
CA LYS A 221 -1.81 -12.83 15.76
C LYS A 221 -2.11 -11.37 15.39
N THR A 222 -1.86 -10.50 16.37
CA THR A 222 -1.94 -9.03 16.38
C THR A 222 -1.00 -8.35 15.36
N GLN A 223 -1.41 -8.22 14.09
CA GLN A 223 -0.84 -7.17 13.23
C GLN A 223 -1.38 -5.82 13.69
N TYR A 224 -0.56 -4.78 13.58
CA TYR A 224 -1.01 -3.42 13.88
C TYR A 224 -2.12 -3.03 12.89
N GLU A 225 -3.28 -2.70 13.44
CA GLU A 225 -4.43 -2.18 12.72
C GLU A 225 -4.80 -0.84 13.38
N ALA A 226 -4.96 0.18 12.55
CA ALA A 226 -5.45 1.48 12.96
C ALA A 226 -6.22 2.10 11.80
N ASP A 227 -7.13 3.01 12.12
CA ASP A 227 -7.87 3.85 11.17
C ASP A 227 -6.95 4.95 10.61
N GLU A 228 -5.83 4.53 10.03
CA GLU A 228 -4.72 5.35 9.57
C GLU A 228 -4.31 4.91 8.17
N LEU A 229 -3.91 5.86 7.32
CA LEU A 229 -3.42 5.53 5.98
C LEU A 229 -2.06 4.82 6.10
N PHE A 230 -1.83 3.83 5.22
CA PHE A 230 -0.58 3.05 5.21
C PHE A 230 -0.22 2.36 6.54
N ALA A 231 -1.23 1.90 7.29
CA ALA A 231 -1.03 1.06 8.48
C ALA A 231 -0.09 -0.15 8.22
N THR A 232 -0.08 -0.67 6.99
CA THR A 232 0.82 -1.72 6.51
C THR A 232 1.61 -1.25 5.29
N LEU A 233 2.95 -1.24 5.40
CA LEU A 233 3.89 -0.90 4.32
C LEU A 233 4.70 -2.12 3.85
N ASP A 234 5.07 -3.01 4.75
CA ASP A 234 5.80 -4.24 4.41
C ASP A 234 4.80 -5.36 4.13
N ALA A 235 4.91 -6.01 2.96
CA ALA A 235 4.05 -7.15 2.63
C ALA A 235 4.26 -8.27 3.65
N THR A 236 3.18 -8.70 4.30
CA THR A 236 3.25 -9.73 5.35
C THR A 236 2.53 -10.97 4.89
N THR A 237 3.22 -12.11 4.87
CA THR A 237 2.64 -13.41 4.53
C THR A 237 2.49 -14.27 5.80
N LYS A 238 1.30 -14.81 6.04
CA LYS A 238 1.03 -15.79 7.10
C LYS A 238 0.37 -17.03 6.51
N SER A 239 0.62 -18.19 7.10
CA SER A 239 -0.11 -19.42 6.79
C SER A 239 -1.38 -19.48 7.63
N ILE A 240 -2.48 -19.85 7.00
CA ILE A 240 -3.79 -20.08 7.62
C ILE A 240 -4.33 -21.44 7.17
N HIS A 241 -5.29 -21.96 7.94
CA HIS A 241 -6.02 -23.18 7.57
C HIS A 241 -7.47 -22.80 7.23
N LEU A 242 -7.98 -23.34 6.12
CA LEU A 242 -9.35 -23.14 5.66
C LEU A 242 -10.11 -24.47 5.68
N GLY A 243 -11.37 -24.47 6.16
CA GLY A 243 -12.31 -25.57 5.94
C GLY A 243 -11.83 -26.95 6.37
N GLY A 244 -11.10 -27.03 7.48
CA GLY A 244 -10.37 -28.23 7.91
C GLY A 244 -8.87 -27.99 7.91
N ASN A 245 -8.12 -28.87 7.26
CA ASN A 245 -6.64 -28.87 7.26
C ASN A 245 -6.01 -28.24 6.01
N LEU A 246 -6.81 -27.70 5.07
CA LEU A 246 -6.27 -27.08 3.85
C LEU A 246 -5.37 -25.90 4.22
N GLN A 247 -4.08 -26.03 3.94
CA GLN A 247 -3.10 -25.01 4.22
C GLN A 247 -3.04 -24.01 3.08
N VAL A 248 -3.24 -22.73 3.39
CA VAL A 248 -3.07 -21.64 2.43
C VAL A 248 -2.20 -20.54 3.02
N THR A 249 -1.63 -19.70 2.16
CA THR A 249 -0.90 -18.50 2.60
C THR A 249 -1.67 -17.25 2.24
N LEU A 250 -1.82 -16.36 3.21
CA LEU A 250 -2.44 -15.05 3.06
C LEU A 250 -1.36 -13.95 3.11
N THR A 251 -1.30 -13.11 2.08
CA THR A 251 -0.38 -11.98 1.99
C THR A 251 -1.14 -10.66 2.03
N ASP A 252 -0.88 -9.84 3.04
CA ASP A 252 -1.35 -8.45 3.11
C ASP A 252 -0.37 -7.52 2.40
N THR A 253 -0.90 -6.64 1.55
CA THR A 253 -0.13 -5.78 0.66
C THR A 253 -0.30 -4.31 1.05
N VAL A 254 0.54 -3.45 0.49
CA VAL A 254 0.43 -2.00 0.72
C VAL A 254 -0.90 -1.50 0.18
N GLY A 255 -1.61 -0.71 0.97
CA GLY A 255 -2.84 -0.07 0.51
C GLY A 255 -2.58 0.95 -0.59
N PHE A 256 -3.46 0.98 -1.59
CA PHE A 256 -3.41 1.97 -2.66
C PHE A 256 -3.97 3.32 -2.22
N ILE A 257 -3.52 4.38 -2.89
CA ILE A 257 -3.94 5.76 -2.70
C ILE A 257 -4.11 6.43 -4.06
N GLN A 258 -4.90 7.50 -4.15
CA GLN A 258 -5.00 8.31 -5.36
C GLN A 258 -3.70 9.06 -5.63
N ASP A 259 -3.38 9.21 -6.92
CA ASP A 259 -2.20 9.93 -7.41
C ASP A 259 -0.88 9.45 -6.77
N LEU A 260 -0.77 8.13 -6.55
CA LEU A 260 0.44 7.53 -6.01
C LEU A 260 1.61 7.84 -6.97
N PRO A 261 2.64 8.60 -6.53
CA PRO A 261 3.71 9.03 -7.42
C PRO A 261 4.41 7.84 -8.08
N THR A 262 4.69 7.93 -9.38
CA THR A 262 5.36 6.85 -10.14
C THR A 262 6.72 6.47 -9.56
N GLU A 263 7.43 7.43 -8.97
CA GLU A 263 8.70 7.24 -8.24
C GLU A 263 8.51 6.32 -7.02
N LEU A 264 7.40 6.48 -6.29
CA LEU A 264 7.00 5.59 -5.20
C LEU A 264 6.62 4.21 -5.75
N VAL A 265 5.77 4.13 -6.78
CA VAL A 265 5.43 2.84 -7.41
C VAL A 265 6.68 2.07 -7.83
N SER A 266 7.68 2.74 -8.41
CA SER A 266 8.95 2.12 -8.82
C SER A 266 9.78 1.60 -7.64
N SER A 267 9.73 2.28 -6.49
CA SER A 267 10.49 1.91 -5.29
C SER A 267 9.79 0.81 -4.49
N PHE A 268 8.45 0.74 -4.57
CA PHE A 268 7.61 -0.30 -3.98
C PHE A 268 7.24 -1.42 -4.95
N LYS A 269 7.79 -1.38 -6.17
CA LYS A 269 7.47 -2.33 -7.24
C LYS A 269 7.73 -3.77 -6.81
N SER A 270 8.84 -4.04 -6.11
CA SER A 270 9.14 -5.39 -5.60
C SER A 270 8.11 -5.88 -4.57
N THR A 271 7.58 -4.97 -3.75
CA THR A 271 6.55 -5.27 -2.75
C THR A 271 5.19 -5.50 -3.41
N LEU A 272 4.86 -4.72 -4.45
CA LEU A 272 3.63 -4.87 -5.23
C LEU A 272 3.69 -6.11 -6.15
N GLU A 273 4.86 -6.46 -6.68
CA GLU A 273 5.10 -7.63 -7.54
C GLU A 273 4.84 -8.96 -6.81
N GLU A 274 4.92 -8.99 -5.47
CA GLU A 274 4.52 -10.18 -4.70
C GLU A 274 3.06 -10.56 -4.97
N SER A 275 2.20 -9.55 -5.19
CA SER A 275 0.78 -9.73 -5.48
C SER A 275 0.53 -10.35 -6.86
N LYS A 276 1.51 -10.32 -7.78
CA LYS A 276 1.39 -10.96 -9.11
C LYS A 276 1.49 -12.48 -9.06
N HIS A 277 2.03 -13.03 -7.98
CA HIS A 277 2.35 -14.46 -7.88
C HIS A 277 1.40 -15.21 -6.95
N VAL A 278 0.21 -14.66 -6.73
CA VAL A 278 -0.86 -15.29 -5.96
C VAL A 278 -1.79 -16.06 -6.88
N ASP A 279 -2.42 -17.10 -6.35
CA ASP A 279 -3.39 -17.91 -7.08
C ASP A 279 -4.80 -17.27 -7.01
N LEU A 280 -5.07 -16.42 -5.99
CA LEU A 280 -6.30 -15.66 -5.81
C LEU A 280 -6.01 -14.25 -5.28
N LEU A 281 -6.60 -13.23 -5.90
CA LEU A 281 -6.64 -11.87 -5.39
C LEU A 281 -7.96 -11.58 -4.69
N VAL A 282 -7.89 -11.08 -3.46
CA VAL A 282 -9.04 -10.60 -2.70
C VAL A 282 -9.02 -9.08 -2.72
N HIS A 283 -9.95 -8.49 -3.46
CA HIS A 283 -10.11 -7.05 -3.53
C HIS A 283 -11.03 -6.57 -2.42
N VAL A 284 -10.45 -5.94 -1.40
CA VAL A 284 -11.16 -5.40 -0.23
C VAL A 284 -11.50 -3.93 -0.49
N ILE A 285 -12.78 -3.61 -0.42
CA ILE A 285 -13.34 -2.28 -0.66
C ILE A 285 -14.09 -1.84 0.60
N ASP A 286 -13.96 -0.57 1.00
CA ASP A 286 -14.73 0.00 2.10
C ASP A 286 -16.14 0.35 1.61
N ALA A 287 -17.16 -0.38 2.09
CA ALA A 287 -18.57 -0.16 1.72
C ALA A 287 -19.13 1.15 2.28
N SER A 288 -18.58 1.63 3.41
CA SER A 288 -19.06 2.82 4.11
C SER A 288 -18.60 4.13 3.47
N ASN A 289 -17.62 4.04 2.56
CA ASN A 289 -17.07 5.22 1.93
C ASN A 289 -17.95 5.65 0.73
N PRO A 290 -18.50 6.89 0.71
CA PRO A 290 -19.30 7.38 -0.41
C PRO A 290 -18.56 7.37 -1.76
N TYR A 291 -17.23 7.37 -1.74
CA TYR A 291 -16.36 7.37 -2.91
C TYR A 291 -15.80 5.98 -3.26
N HIS A 292 -16.43 4.90 -2.77
CA HIS A 292 -15.96 3.54 -3.01
C HIS A 292 -15.79 3.21 -4.49
N GLU A 293 -16.64 3.74 -5.38
CA GLU A 293 -16.55 3.53 -6.83
C GLU A 293 -15.26 4.13 -7.43
N GLU A 294 -14.87 5.31 -6.98
CA GLU A 294 -13.65 5.99 -7.44
C GLU A 294 -12.38 5.31 -6.91
N HIS A 295 -12.42 4.83 -5.66
CA HIS A 295 -11.37 3.99 -5.10
C HIS A 295 -11.22 2.69 -5.89
N GLU A 296 -12.34 2.06 -6.23
CA GLU A 296 -12.37 0.84 -7.01
C GLU A 296 -11.73 1.05 -8.39
N LYS A 297 -12.15 2.09 -9.14
CA LYS A 297 -11.56 2.45 -10.43
C LYS A 297 -10.05 2.67 -10.33
N THR A 298 -9.60 3.35 -9.27
CA THR A 298 -8.18 3.61 -9.01
C THR A 298 -7.41 2.31 -8.84
N VAL A 299 -7.90 1.38 -7.99
CA VAL A 299 -7.26 0.08 -7.77
C VAL A 299 -7.23 -0.74 -9.05
N LEU A 300 -8.32 -0.77 -9.82
CA LEU A 300 -8.38 -1.50 -11.10
C LEU A 300 -7.40 -0.95 -12.14
N SER A 301 -7.20 0.37 -12.19
CA SER A 301 -6.18 0.98 -13.05
C SER A 301 -4.78 0.52 -12.65
N ILE A 302 -4.46 0.57 -11.35
CA ILE A 302 -3.15 0.14 -10.85
C ILE A 302 -2.92 -1.36 -11.11
N MET A 303 -3.95 -2.20 -10.90
CA MET A 303 -3.87 -3.63 -11.23
C MET A 303 -3.60 -3.87 -12.71
N LYS A 304 -4.18 -3.07 -13.60
CA LYS A 304 -3.92 -3.12 -15.04
C LYS A 304 -2.47 -2.76 -15.36
N ASP A 305 -1.94 -1.70 -14.75
CA ASP A 305 -0.55 -1.27 -14.95
C ASP A 305 0.47 -2.26 -14.39
N LEU A 306 0.05 -3.07 -13.41
CA LEU A 306 0.83 -4.15 -12.84
C LEU A 306 0.57 -5.51 -13.51
N ASP A 307 -0.11 -5.60 -14.65
CA ASP A 307 -0.37 -6.87 -15.35
C ASP A 307 -0.99 -7.97 -14.46
N MET A 308 -1.91 -7.60 -13.54
CA MET A 308 -2.55 -8.53 -12.59
C MET A 308 -3.95 -8.99 -13.04
N LYS A 309 -4.27 -8.85 -14.33
CA LYS A 309 -5.64 -9.07 -14.84
C LYS A 309 -6.05 -10.53 -14.93
N ASP A 310 -5.10 -11.42 -15.17
CA ASP A 310 -5.39 -12.82 -15.43
C ASP A 310 -5.56 -13.64 -14.14
N ILE A 311 -5.32 -13.03 -12.98
CA ILE A 311 -5.41 -13.69 -11.68
C ILE A 311 -6.89 -13.69 -11.24
N PRO A 312 -7.45 -14.85 -10.81
CA PRO A 312 -8.79 -14.93 -10.25
C PRO A 312 -8.99 -13.91 -9.13
N ARG A 313 -10.18 -13.31 -9.08
CA ARG A 313 -10.51 -12.23 -8.15
C ARG A 313 -11.77 -12.54 -7.34
N LEU A 314 -11.69 -12.26 -6.04
CA LEU A 314 -12.82 -12.20 -5.12
C LEU A 314 -12.99 -10.75 -4.63
N THR A 315 -14.13 -10.12 -4.92
CA THR A 315 -14.42 -8.77 -4.44
C THR A 315 -15.16 -8.85 -3.10
N ILE A 316 -14.65 -8.15 -2.09
CA ILE A 316 -15.22 -8.07 -0.75
C ILE A 316 -15.47 -6.61 -0.39
N TYR A 317 -16.73 -6.27 -0.18
CA TYR A 317 -17.14 -5.02 0.44
C TYR A 317 -17.14 -5.21 1.96
N ASN A 318 -16.19 -4.54 2.63
CA ASN A 318 -15.97 -4.59 4.06
C ASN A 318 -16.64 -3.39 4.76
N LYS A 319 -16.72 -3.43 6.10
CA LYS A 319 -17.40 -2.43 6.95
C LYS A 319 -18.91 -2.37 6.72
N ALA A 320 -19.53 -3.51 6.44
CA ALA A 320 -20.99 -3.62 6.27
C ALA A 320 -21.78 -3.17 7.51
N ASP A 321 -21.16 -3.17 8.69
CA ASP A 321 -21.74 -2.67 9.94
C ASP A 321 -22.05 -1.17 9.94
N LEU A 322 -21.47 -0.42 8.99
CA LEU A 322 -21.64 1.02 8.87
C LEU A 322 -22.61 1.43 7.75
N VAL A 323 -23.24 0.46 7.07
CA VAL A 323 -24.07 0.71 5.87
C VAL A 323 -25.42 0.01 5.99
N GLU A 324 -26.51 0.77 5.80
CA GLU A 324 -27.87 0.21 5.80
C GLU A 324 -28.33 -0.20 4.39
N ASP A 325 -28.11 0.66 3.38
CA ASP A 325 -28.46 0.41 1.97
C ASP A 325 -27.19 0.43 1.10
N PHE A 326 -26.67 -0.74 0.76
CA PHE A 326 -25.46 -0.87 -0.06
C PHE A 326 -25.79 -1.35 -1.48
N THR A 327 -25.38 -0.58 -2.50
CA THR A 327 -25.46 -1.00 -3.90
C THR A 327 -24.08 -1.40 -4.42
N PRO A 328 -23.85 -2.69 -4.72
CA PRO A 328 -22.57 -3.17 -5.23
C PRO A 328 -22.34 -2.71 -6.67
N THR A 329 -21.11 -2.32 -6.99
CA THR A 329 -20.71 -1.96 -8.36
C THR A 329 -20.13 -3.16 -9.12
N GLN A 330 -19.62 -4.17 -8.41
CA GLN A 330 -19.01 -5.39 -8.97
C GLN A 330 -19.82 -6.63 -8.64
N THR A 331 -19.83 -7.59 -9.56
CA THR A 331 -20.40 -8.94 -9.35
C THR A 331 -19.44 -10.00 -9.91
N PRO A 332 -19.23 -11.14 -9.21
CA PRO A 332 -19.75 -11.47 -7.88
C PRO A 332 -19.06 -10.66 -6.76
N TYR A 333 -19.77 -10.43 -5.66
CA TYR A 333 -19.27 -9.74 -4.48
C TYR A 333 -19.71 -10.45 -3.20
N ALA A 334 -18.97 -10.22 -2.12
CA ALA A 334 -19.39 -10.53 -0.77
C ALA A 334 -19.43 -9.25 0.07
N LEU A 335 -20.44 -9.11 0.93
CA LEU A 335 -20.57 -8.01 1.87
C LEU A 335 -20.32 -8.55 3.27
N ILE A 336 -19.32 -8.01 3.97
CA ILE A 336 -18.90 -8.47 5.30
C ILE A 336 -18.57 -7.29 6.23
N SER A 337 -18.57 -7.56 7.53
CA SER A 337 -17.87 -6.72 8.51
C SER A 337 -16.73 -7.53 9.11
N ALA A 338 -15.48 -7.20 8.81
CA ALA A 338 -14.33 -7.92 9.33
C ALA A 338 -14.17 -7.83 10.86
N LYS A 339 -14.92 -6.93 11.52
CA LYS A 339 -14.94 -6.76 12.98
C LYS A 339 -16.05 -7.56 13.68
N SER A 340 -16.98 -8.17 12.94
CA SER A 340 -18.02 -9.01 13.55
C SER A 340 -17.43 -10.32 14.07
N GLU A 341 -18.07 -10.92 15.08
CA GLU A 341 -17.62 -12.19 15.67
C GLU A 341 -17.70 -13.35 14.65
N ASP A 342 -18.72 -13.34 13.78
CA ASP A 342 -18.95 -14.37 12.75
C ASP A 342 -18.07 -14.18 11.49
N SER A 343 -17.35 -13.06 11.40
CA SER A 343 -16.60 -12.67 10.19
C SER A 343 -15.55 -13.69 9.78
N ARG A 344 -14.94 -14.38 10.74
CA ARG A 344 -13.93 -15.42 10.48
C ARG A 344 -14.54 -16.59 9.70
N GLU A 345 -15.66 -17.12 10.16
CA GLU A 345 -16.33 -18.26 9.52
C GLU A 345 -16.86 -17.87 8.14
N GLN A 346 -17.45 -16.68 8.03
CA GLN A 346 -17.91 -16.14 6.75
C GLN A 346 -16.77 -15.99 5.74
N LEU A 347 -15.64 -15.39 6.14
CA LEU A 347 -14.45 -15.25 5.29
C LEU A 347 -13.87 -16.60 4.87
N GLN A 348 -13.81 -17.57 5.80
CA GLN A 348 -13.34 -18.91 5.48
C GLN A 348 -14.25 -19.60 4.46
N ALA A 349 -15.57 -19.51 4.63
CA ALA A 349 -16.55 -20.08 3.70
C ALA A 349 -16.42 -19.45 2.30
N LEU A 350 -16.34 -18.11 2.22
CA LEU A 350 -16.18 -17.39 0.96
C LEU A 350 -14.88 -17.75 0.23
N PHE A 351 -13.77 -17.88 0.98
CA PHE A 351 -12.50 -18.28 0.38
C PHE A 351 -12.56 -19.73 -0.10
N LEU A 352 -13.16 -20.64 0.67
CA LEU A 352 -13.32 -22.04 0.27
C LEU A 352 -14.16 -22.19 -0.99
N GLU A 353 -15.32 -21.53 -1.04
CA GLU A 353 -16.19 -21.53 -2.22
C GLU A 353 -15.42 -21.03 -3.44
N LYS A 354 -14.67 -19.92 -3.30
CA LYS A 354 -13.91 -19.39 -4.42
C LYS A 354 -12.73 -20.27 -4.83
N ILE A 355 -12.11 -20.97 -3.89
CA ILE A 355 -11.05 -21.94 -4.18
C ILE A 355 -11.63 -23.15 -4.92
N LYS A 356 -12.83 -23.62 -4.57
CA LYS A 356 -13.51 -24.72 -5.28
C LYS A 356 -13.77 -24.38 -6.74
N ASP A 357 -14.13 -23.14 -7.07
CA ASP A 357 -14.26 -22.69 -8.47
C ASP A 357 -12.96 -22.82 -9.27
N ILE A 358 -11.81 -22.69 -8.59
CA ILE A 358 -10.48 -22.70 -9.20
C ILE A 358 -9.90 -24.11 -9.25
N PHE A 359 -10.23 -24.95 -8.28
CA PHE A 359 -9.73 -26.31 -8.15
C PHE A 359 -10.48 -27.27 -9.07
N GLU A 360 -9.82 -28.37 -9.44
CA GLU A 360 -10.44 -29.41 -10.24
C GLU A 360 -11.11 -30.44 -9.33
N PRO A 361 -12.35 -30.87 -9.64
CA PRO A 361 -12.99 -31.96 -8.91
C PRO A 361 -12.25 -33.28 -9.19
N PHE A 362 -12.14 -34.12 -8.16
CA PHE A 362 -11.57 -35.46 -8.27
C PHE A 362 -12.41 -36.49 -7.49
N THR A 363 -12.23 -37.74 -7.86
CA THR A 363 -12.77 -38.90 -7.13
C THR A 363 -11.66 -39.92 -7.00
N LEU A 364 -11.35 -40.30 -5.77
CA LEU A 364 -10.22 -41.16 -5.45
C LEU A 364 -10.68 -42.31 -4.57
N ARG A 365 -10.31 -43.54 -4.95
CA ARG A 365 -10.45 -44.72 -4.09
C ARG A 365 -9.15 -44.93 -3.34
N VAL A 366 -9.19 -44.84 -2.02
CA VAL A 366 -8.03 -44.99 -1.14
C VAL A 366 -8.09 -46.37 -0.46
N PRO A 367 -7.15 -47.29 -0.74
CA PRO A 367 -7.04 -48.53 0.01
C PRO A 367 -6.71 -48.27 1.49
N PHE A 368 -7.22 -49.11 2.41
CA PHE A 368 -6.95 -48.97 3.85
C PHE A 368 -5.45 -48.97 4.21
N SER A 369 -4.62 -49.61 3.40
CA SER A 369 -3.16 -49.62 3.56
C SER A 369 -2.52 -48.23 3.38
N LYS A 370 -3.17 -47.33 2.63
CA LYS A 370 -2.69 -45.97 2.31
C LYS A 370 -3.44 -44.87 3.08
N SER A 371 -4.34 -45.20 4.01
CA SER A 371 -5.15 -44.22 4.75
C SER A 371 -4.33 -43.17 5.53
N TYR A 372 -3.10 -43.50 5.94
CA TYR A 372 -2.20 -42.55 6.61
C TYR A 372 -1.83 -41.34 5.74
N LYS A 373 -1.88 -41.48 4.40
CA LYS A 373 -1.60 -40.39 3.45
C LYS A 373 -2.76 -39.42 3.26
N ILE A 374 -3.96 -39.75 3.74
CA ILE A 374 -5.14 -38.87 3.63
C ILE A 374 -4.88 -37.55 4.36
N HIS A 375 -4.16 -37.57 5.50
CA HIS A 375 -3.78 -36.36 6.21
C HIS A 375 -2.93 -35.41 5.34
N ASP A 376 -2.00 -35.95 4.56
CA ASP A 376 -1.20 -35.14 3.63
C ASP A 376 -2.05 -34.59 2.48
N LEU A 377 -3.05 -35.36 2.03
CA LEU A 377 -4.02 -34.91 1.02
C LEU A 377 -4.92 -33.79 1.55
N GLU A 378 -5.42 -33.88 2.78
CA GLU A 378 -6.23 -32.85 3.44
C GLU A 378 -5.50 -31.50 3.57
N SER A 379 -4.15 -31.53 3.59
CA SER A 379 -3.35 -30.30 3.65
C SER A 379 -3.35 -29.51 2.34
N VAL A 380 -3.67 -30.15 1.20
CA VAL A 380 -3.57 -29.58 -0.16
C VAL A 380 -4.85 -29.67 -0.99
N ALA A 381 -5.85 -30.42 -0.52
CA ALA A 381 -7.12 -30.65 -1.20
C ALA A 381 -8.31 -30.41 -0.26
N ILE A 382 -9.43 -29.99 -0.83
CA ILE A 382 -10.70 -29.86 -0.12
C ILE A 382 -11.44 -31.18 -0.27
N LEU A 383 -11.72 -31.87 0.83
CA LEU A 383 -12.46 -33.14 0.83
C LEU A 383 -13.92 -32.89 1.21
N GLU A 384 -14.87 -33.44 0.45
CA GLU A 384 -16.31 -33.26 0.70
C GLU A 384 -16.97 -34.52 1.21
N ASP A 385 -17.06 -35.56 0.38
CA ASP A 385 -17.68 -36.83 0.77
C ASP A 385 -16.63 -37.92 0.99
N ARG A 386 -16.91 -38.77 1.98
CA ARG A 386 -16.15 -39.98 2.27
C ARG A 386 -17.13 -41.13 2.46
N ASP A 387 -17.03 -42.12 1.59
CA ASP A 387 -17.87 -43.32 1.64
C ASP A 387 -17.00 -44.56 1.90
N TYR A 388 -17.35 -45.31 2.94
CA TYR A 388 -16.60 -46.49 3.35
C TYR A 388 -17.10 -47.72 2.58
N GLN A 389 -16.20 -48.34 1.83
CA GLN A 389 -16.47 -49.54 1.05
C GLN A 389 -15.64 -50.73 1.56
N GLU A 390 -15.98 -51.95 1.15
CA GLU A 390 -15.36 -53.18 1.68
C GLU A 390 -13.83 -53.23 1.49
N ASP A 391 -13.31 -52.68 0.39
CA ASP A 391 -11.86 -52.67 0.10
C ASP A 391 -11.17 -51.30 0.25
N GLY A 392 -11.84 -50.29 0.81
CA GLY A 392 -11.24 -48.97 1.02
C GLY A 392 -12.25 -47.83 1.18
N GLU A 393 -11.77 -46.60 1.08
CA GLU A 393 -12.57 -45.38 1.23
C GLU A 393 -12.65 -44.65 -0.11
N LEU A 394 -13.87 -44.32 -0.56
CA LEU A 394 -14.09 -43.47 -1.73
C LEU A 394 -14.18 -42.02 -1.26
N ILE A 395 -13.28 -41.18 -1.76
CA ILE A 395 -13.18 -39.77 -1.38
C ILE A 395 -13.46 -38.91 -2.62
N THR A 396 -14.37 -37.95 -2.49
CA THR A 396 -14.58 -36.89 -3.48
C THR A 396 -14.08 -35.56 -2.93
N GLY A 397 -13.61 -34.69 -3.82
CA GLY A 397 -13.10 -33.41 -3.40
C GLY A 397 -12.57 -32.57 -4.55
N TYR A 398 -11.85 -31.52 -4.19
CA TYR A 398 -11.27 -30.55 -5.12
C TYR A 398 -9.77 -30.42 -4.84
N ILE A 399 -8.95 -30.41 -5.87
CA ILE A 399 -7.50 -30.23 -5.76
C ILE A 399 -6.98 -29.24 -6.79
N SER A 400 -5.94 -28.48 -6.41
CA SER A 400 -5.22 -27.65 -7.37
C SER A 400 -4.55 -28.51 -8.45
N GLU A 401 -4.59 -28.07 -9.71
CA GLU A 401 -3.91 -28.71 -10.84
C GLU A 401 -2.43 -29.02 -10.52
N LYS A 402 -1.74 -28.10 -9.84
CA LYS A 402 -0.33 -28.23 -9.41
C LYS A 402 -0.08 -29.41 -8.47
N ASN A 403 -1.08 -29.83 -7.71
CA ASN A 403 -0.98 -30.91 -6.72
C ASN A 403 -1.64 -32.21 -7.20
N LYS A 404 -2.17 -32.24 -8.43
CA LYS A 404 -2.90 -33.40 -8.97
C LYS A 404 -2.05 -34.68 -9.00
N TRP A 405 -0.75 -34.56 -9.24
CA TRP A 405 0.20 -35.68 -9.20
C TRP A 405 0.22 -36.42 -7.85
N ARG A 406 -0.16 -35.77 -6.74
CA ARG A 406 -0.25 -36.43 -5.43
C ARG A 406 -1.39 -37.44 -5.36
N LEU A 407 -2.41 -37.31 -6.19
CA LEU A 407 -3.47 -38.31 -6.32
C LEU A 407 -2.91 -39.61 -6.91
N GLU A 408 -1.89 -39.53 -7.78
CA GLU A 408 -1.26 -40.70 -8.40
C GLU A 408 -0.64 -41.65 -7.36
N GLU A 409 -0.19 -41.13 -6.21
CA GLU A 409 0.39 -41.94 -5.13
C GLU A 409 -0.57 -42.96 -4.50
N PHE A 410 -1.87 -42.80 -4.74
CA PHE A 410 -2.91 -43.67 -4.22
C PHE A 410 -3.31 -44.76 -5.22
N TYR A 411 -3.03 -44.57 -6.51
CA TYR A 411 -3.15 -45.61 -7.53
C TYR A 411 -1.97 -46.61 -7.38
N ASP A 412 -2.16 -47.83 -7.88
CA ASP A 412 -1.16 -48.91 -7.84
C ASP A 412 -0.43 -49.06 -9.18
#